data_AF-A0AAP9GG11-F1
#
_entry.id   AF-A0AAP9GG11-F1
#
_cell.length_a   1.000
_cell.length_b   1.000
_cell.length_c   1.000
_cell.angle_alpha   90.00
_cell.angle_beta   90.00
_cell.angle_gamma   90.00
#
_symmetry.space_group_name_H-M   'P 1'
#
loop_
_entity.id
_entity.type
_entity.pdbx_description
1 polymer ?
#
loop_
_entity_poly.entity_id
_entity_poly.type
_entity_poly.pdbx_seq_one_letter_code
_entity_poly.pdbx_strand_id
1 'polypeptide(L)'
;MKQKALYLAVALGLSGLSNVASANEMVNPDGGVVVGYWHNWCDGAGYKGGNAPCVTLDEVDPMYNVVNVSFMKVFNTSEGRIPTFKLDPNIGLSEQQFIDQIGALNQQGRAVLIALGGADAHVELKTGDEQAFAQEIIRLTDKFGFDGLDIDLEQSAVTASDNQTVIPAALRLVKEHYQQQGKNFLITMAPEFPYLTEGGKYVPYITGLEGYYDWINPQFYNQGGDGIWVEGVGWIAQNNDALKQEFIYYISDSLSNGTRGFHKIPHDKLVFGIPSNIDAAATGFVQDPQDLYDAFDQLKAQGQALRGVMTWSVNWDMGTDKNGQAYGEKFVKDYGPFIHGQTPPPPSEGEPVFSGISDVRVHHGSSFDPYAGVTASDKEDGDLTNSITVEGSVDVNTVGTYVLVYSVKDSDNNETKQSRTVVVYSLVPEFEGVTDTTIQLGDAFDPMAGVKATDAEDGDLTDQVRVEGSVDVNVLGVYDLVYRVTDSANQTTTAQRSVIVSDGSSYPPYESGKTYEAGDIVTGSDGNLYQCKPWPYTGWCSNPSYAPGETVYWSDAWDKL
;
A
#
# COMPACT_ATOMS: atom_id res chain seq x y z
N MET A 1 6.23 74.63 26.22
CA MET A 1 5.36 73.45 26.21
C MET A 1 4.53 73.46 24.93
N LYS A 2 4.63 72.37 24.15
CA LYS A 2 3.80 71.96 22.99
C LYS A 2 3.87 72.84 21.71
N GLN A 3 4.81 72.50 20.82
CA GLN A 3 4.68 72.77 19.38
C GLN A 3 3.91 71.61 18.74
N LYS A 4 2.81 71.94 18.05
CA LYS A 4 2.02 71.04 17.22
C LYS A 4 2.69 70.93 15.84
N ALA A 5 2.94 69.70 15.39
CA ALA A 5 3.46 69.41 14.06
C ALA A 5 2.37 69.60 12.99
N LEU A 6 2.82 70.12 11.86
CA LEU A 6 2.09 70.51 10.67
C LEU A 6 1.74 69.26 9.85
N TYR A 7 0.46 69.05 9.53
CA TYR A 7 0.04 68.11 8.49
C TYR A 7 0.12 68.81 7.13
N LEU A 8 0.96 68.30 6.23
CA LEU A 8 0.93 68.65 4.81
C LEU A 8 0.56 67.38 4.03
N ALA A 9 -0.63 67.40 3.46
CA ALA A 9 -1.13 66.37 2.57
C ALA A 9 -0.40 66.44 1.23
N VAL A 10 0.20 65.33 0.80
CA VAL A 10 0.60 65.11 -0.58
C VAL A 10 -0.21 63.91 -1.08
N ALA A 11 -1.25 64.21 -1.84
CA ALA A 11 -1.95 63.23 -2.65
C ALA A 11 -1.08 62.95 -3.88
N LEU A 12 -0.50 61.74 -3.94
CA LEU A 12 0.08 61.19 -5.16
C LEU A 12 -0.82 60.04 -5.61
N GLY A 13 -1.38 60.20 -6.80
CA GLY A 13 -2.29 59.26 -7.41
C GLY A 13 -1.64 57.89 -7.61
N LEU A 14 -2.27 56.87 -7.04
CA LEU A 14 -2.04 55.48 -7.41
C LEU A 14 -2.68 55.26 -8.78
N SER A 15 -1.91 55.49 -9.84
CA SER A 15 -2.18 54.88 -11.13
C SER A 15 -2.12 53.37 -10.95
N GLY A 16 -3.24 52.70 -11.23
CA GLY A 16 -3.36 51.25 -11.17
C GLY A 16 -2.28 50.58 -12.01
N LEU A 17 -1.33 49.96 -11.32
CA LEU A 17 -0.63 48.81 -11.85
C LEU A 17 -1.55 47.63 -11.58
N SER A 18 -2.24 47.18 -12.62
CA SER A 18 -2.74 45.82 -12.69
C SER A 18 -1.56 44.90 -12.46
N ASN A 19 -1.37 44.45 -11.22
CA ASN A 19 -0.61 43.25 -10.95
C ASN A 19 -1.35 42.13 -11.66
N VAL A 20 -0.89 41.78 -12.85
CA VAL A 20 -1.10 40.44 -13.39
C VAL A 20 -0.39 39.56 -12.38
N ALA A 21 -1.15 38.95 -11.48
CA ALA A 21 -0.63 37.96 -10.55
C ALA A 21 -0.06 36.84 -11.42
N SER A 22 1.26 36.82 -11.57
CA SER A 22 1.92 35.73 -12.25
C SER A 22 1.84 34.54 -11.30
N ALA A 23 0.93 33.61 -11.57
CA ALA A 23 0.92 32.26 -10.99
C ALA A 23 2.17 31.51 -11.48
N ASN A 24 3.35 31.93 -11.03
CA ASN A 24 4.61 31.59 -11.68
C ASN A 24 5.43 30.51 -10.99
N GLU A 25 5.02 30.01 -9.82
CA GLU A 25 5.69 28.90 -9.15
C GLU A 25 4.72 27.75 -8.96
N MET A 26 5.13 26.56 -9.44
CA MET A 26 4.40 25.32 -9.23
C MET A 26 4.53 24.90 -7.77
N VAL A 27 3.42 24.65 -7.11
CA VAL A 27 3.38 24.25 -5.72
C VAL A 27 3.63 22.76 -5.57
N ASN A 28 4.60 22.44 -4.72
CA ASN A 28 5.03 21.07 -4.44
C ASN A 28 4.93 20.82 -2.93
N PRO A 29 4.03 19.94 -2.46
CA PRO A 29 3.92 19.65 -1.03
C PRO A 29 5.12 18.84 -0.51
N ASP A 30 5.89 19.41 0.43
CA ASP A 30 7.02 18.71 1.06
C ASP A 30 6.57 17.68 2.11
N GLY A 31 5.33 17.80 2.58
CA GLY A 31 4.75 16.99 3.64
C GLY A 31 3.81 15.88 3.19
N GLY A 32 3.09 15.31 4.16
CA GLY A 32 1.98 14.42 3.92
C GLY A 32 0.90 15.11 3.09
N VAL A 33 0.25 14.35 2.20
CA VAL A 33 -0.76 14.89 1.29
C VAL A 33 -2.15 14.38 1.64
N VAL A 34 -3.11 15.28 1.57
CA VAL A 34 -4.54 14.98 1.62
C VAL A 34 -5.10 15.45 0.28
N VAL A 35 -5.21 14.49 -0.64
CA VAL A 35 -5.62 14.74 -2.02
C VAL A 35 -7.13 14.67 -2.10
N GLY A 36 -7.77 15.68 -2.69
CA GLY A 36 -9.21 15.69 -2.92
C GLY A 36 -9.55 15.94 -4.39
N TYR A 37 -10.35 15.06 -5.00
CA TYR A 37 -10.89 15.33 -6.34
C TYR A 37 -11.97 16.41 -6.27
N TRP A 38 -12.00 17.28 -7.27
CA TRP A 38 -12.98 18.35 -7.43
C TRP A 38 -13.75 18.17 -8.75
N HIS A 39 -15.08 18.11 -8.67
CA HIS A 39 -15.96 17.84 -9.80
C HIS A 39 -16.14 19.08 -10.68
N ASN A 40 -15.78 18.97 -11.96
CA ASN A 40 -16.13 19.94 -12.99
C ASN A 40 -17.56 19.72 -13.52
N TRP A 41 -18.52 19.46 -12.63
CA TRP A 41 -19.96 19.33 -12.89
C TRP A 41 -20.74 19.50 -11.58
N CYS A 42 -22.04 19.74 -11.68
CA CYS A 42 -22.93 19.90 -10.53
C CYS A 42 -23.85 18.69 -10.32
N ASP A 43 -24.35 18.54 -9.09
CA ASP A 43 -25.44 17.62 -8.71
C ASP A 43 -25.20 16.15 -9.11
N GLY A 44 -24.03 15.64 -8.72
CA GLY A 44 -23.69 14.22 -8.89
C GLY A 44 -24.55 13.32 -8.00
N ALA A 45 -25.20 12.32 -8.59
CA ALA A 45 -26.03 11.36 -7.87
C ALA A 45 -25.16 10.31 -7.14
N GLY A 46 -25.44 10.09 -5.86
CA GLY A 46 -24.65 9.20 -5.00
C GLY A 46 -25.13 7.75 -5.01
N TYR A 47 -24.22 6.84 -4.65
CA TYR A 47 -24.51 5.41 -4.59
C TYR A 47 -25.62 5.02 -3.59
N LYS A 48 -25.94 5.87 -2.62
CA LYS A 48 -27.04 5.71 -1.64
C LYS A 48 -28.16 6.74 -1.82
N GLY A 49 -28.14 7.49 -2.92
CA GLY A 49 -29.14 8.48 -3.28
C GLY A 49 -28.87 9.89 -2.75
N GLY A 50 -27.66 10.18 -2.27
CA GLY A 50 -27.20 11.52 -1.93
C GLY A 50 -26.86 12.39 -3.15
N ASN A 51 -26.41 13.61 -2.87
CA ASN A 51 -26.04 14.62 -3.88
C ASN A 51 -24.66 15.22 -3.60
N ALA A 52 -23.79 15.22 -4.60
CA ALA A 52 -22.56 15.99 -4.61
C ALA A 52 -22.78 17.31 -5.37
N PRO A 53 -22.86 18.46 -4.69
CA PRO A 53 -22.97 19.75 -5.36
C PRO A 53 -21.66 20.10 -6.08
N CYS A 54 -21.73 20.99 -7.07
CA CYS A 54 -20.54 21.74 -7.44
C CYS A 54 -20.23 22.77 -6.35
N VAL A 55 -18.95 22.98 -6.08
CA VAL A 55 -18.43 23.92 -5.08
C VAL A 55 -17.33 24.75 -5.75
N THR A 56 -17.04 25.95 -5.27
CA THR A 56 -15.91 26.72 -5.80
C THR A 56 -14.61 26.31 -5.12
N LEU A 57 -13.46 26.53 -5.76
CA LEU A 57 -12.16 26.06 -5.24
C LEU A 57 -11.79 26.75 -3.91
N ASP A 58 -12.24 27.99 -3.71
CA ASP A 58 -12.05 28.76 -2.47
C ASP A 58 -12.89 28.27 -1.28
N GLU A 59 -13.92 27.46 -1.52
CA GLU A 59 -14.71 26.80 -0.47
C GLU A 59 -14.06 25.50 0.03
N VAL A 60 -13.08 24.96 -0.70
CA VAL A 60 -12.43 23.69 -0.37
C VAL A 60 -11.56 23.85 0.88
N ASP A 61 -11.81 23.01 1.90
CA ASP A 61 -11.08 23.02 3.17
C ASP A 61 -9.55 23.07 2.94
N PRO A 62 -8.82 24.00 3.61
CA PRO A 62 -7.37 24.15 3.43
C PRO A 62 -6.52 22.92 3.76
N MET A 63 -7.04 21.96 4.53
CA MET A 63 -6.34 20.71 4.78
C MET A 63 -6.27 19.81 3.54
N TYR A 64 -7.10 20.03 2.51
CA TYR A 64 -6.82 19.50 1.18
C TYR A 64 -5.69 20.34 0.54
N ASN A 65 -4.45 19.91 0.78
CA ASN A 65 -3.25 20.55 0.23
C ASN A 65 -2.98 20.16 -1.23
N VAL A 66 -3.72 19.19 -1.78
CA VAL A 66 -3.74 18.87 -3.21
C VAL A 66 -5.19 18.74 -3.67
N VAL A 67 -5.57 19.45 -4.73
CA VAL A 67 -6.91 19.40 -5.32
C VAL A 67 -6.83 18.95 -6.78
N ASN A 68 -7.47 17.84 -7.12
CA ASN A 68 -7.46 17.26 -8.46
C ASN A 68 -8.71 17.66 -9.25
N VAL A 69 -8.57 18.56 -10.23
CA VAL A 69 -9.67 19.02 -11.07
C VAL A 69 -10.08 17.92 -12.05
N SER A 70 -11.34 17.50 -11.97
CA SER A 70 -11.88 16.31 -12.65
C SER A 70 -12.85 16.71 -13.75
N PHE A 71 -12.60 16.52 -15.05
CA PHE A 71 -11.46 15.84 -15.67
C PHE A 71 -11.04 16.49 -17.00
N MET A 72 -9.77 16.31 -17.36
CA MET A 72 -9.28 16.39 -18.73
C MET A 72 -9.67 15.13 -19.49
N LYS A 73 -10.41 15.28 -20.59
CA LYS A 73 -10.96 14.17 -21.39
C LYS A 73 -11.24 14.55 -22.83
N VAL A 74 -11.67 13.59 -23.64
CA VAL A 74 -12.16 13.86 -25.00
C VAL A 74 -13.64 14.23 -24.93
N PHE A 75 -13.96 15.53 -24.99
CA PHE A 75 -15.35 16.02 -24.95
C PHE A 75 -16.16 15.69 -26.21
N ASN A 76 -15.48 15.62 -27.36
CA ASN A 76 -16.09 15.32 -28.64
C ASN A 76 -15.06 14.66 -29.56
N THR A 77 -15.28 13.41 -29.94
CA THR A 77 -14.35 12.65 -30.78
C THR A 77 -14.16 13.22 -32.18
N SER A 78 -15.07 14.10 -32.65
CA SER A 78 -14.86 14.84 -33.90
C SER A 78 -13.84 15.98 -33.78
N GLU A 79 -13.53 16.44 -32.56
CA GLU A 79 -12.52 17.47 -32.30
C GLU A 79 -11.09 16.90 -32.29
N GLY A 80 -10.95 15.56 -32.30
CA GLY A 80 -9.68 14.85 -32.31
C GLY A 80 -9.56 13.86 -31.16
N ARG A 81 -8.38 13.23 -31.05
CA ARG A 81 -8.06 12.24 -30.01
C ARG A 81 -7.38 12.84 -28.78
N ILE A 82 -6.82 14.06 -28.90
CA ILE A 82 -6.07 14.71 -27.83
C ILE A 82 -7.07 15.17 -26.76
N PRO A 83 -7.00 14.64 -25.52
CA PRO A 83 -7.85 15.09 -24.43
C PRO A 83 -7.61 16.57 -24.12
N THR A 84 -8.61 17.27 -23.61
CA THR A 84 -8.51 18.68 -23.20
C THR A 84 -9.36 18.92 -21.95
N PHE A 85 -9.32 20.14 -21.40
CA PHE A 85 -10.16 20.57 -20.28
C PHE A 85 -11.03 21.76 -20.70
N LYS A 86 -12.30 21.71 -20.33
CA LYS A 86 -13.28 22.79 -20.49
C LYS A 86 -14.03 22.94 -19.17
N LEU A 87 -13.92 24.10 -18.52
CA LEU A 87 -14.67 24.41 -17.30
C LEU A 87 -16.17 24.33 -17.58
N ASP A 88 -16.93 23.60 -16.76
CA ASP A 88 -18.38 23.50 -16.90
C ASP A 88 -19.02 24.84 -16.48
N PRO A 89 -19.74 25.53 -17.39
CA PRO A 89 -20.36 26.82 -17.08
C PRO A 89 -21.45 26.72 -15.98
N ASN A 90 -21.99 25.54 -15.70
CA ASN A 90 -23.02 25.35 -14.67
C ASN A 90 -22.50 25.55 -13.25
N ILE A 91 -21.18 25.47 -13.06
CA ILE A 91 -20.53 25.73 -11.77
C ILE A 91 -20.67 27.21 -11.38
N GLY A 92 -20.95 28.09 -12.33
CA GLY A 92 -21.14 29.52 -12.08
C GLY A 92 -19.81 30.30 -11.95
N LEU A 93 -18.68 29.67 -12.28
CA LEU A 93 -17.38 30.32 -12.38
C LEU A 93 -17.11 30.75 -13.83
N SER A 94 -16.66 31.99 -14.01
CA SER A 94 -15.95 32.36 -15.23
C SER A 94 -14.56 31.73 -15.25
N GLU A 95 -13.99 31.57 -16.44
CA GLU A 95 -12.64 31.03 -16.59
C GLU A 95 -11.59 31.83 -15.81
N GLN A 96 -11.70 33.17 -15.82
CA GLN A 96 -10.79 34.02 -15.05
C GLN A 96 -10.95 33.83 -13.54
N GLN A 97 -12.18 33.70 -13.03
CA GLN A 97 -12.40 33.43 -11.61
C GLN A 97 -11.83 32.06 -11.21
N PHE A 98 -11.94 31.06 -12.06
CA PHE A 98 -11.36 29.74 -11.83
C PHE A 98 -9.82 29.82 -11.76
N ILE A 99 -9.19 30.54 -12.70
CA ILE A 99 -7.74 30.82 -12.69
C ILE A 99 -7.34 31.57 -11.41
N ASP A 100 -8.08 32.60 -11.02
CA ASP A 100 -7.81 33.40 -9.83
C ASP A 100 -7.91 32.54 -8.55
N GLN A 101 -8.85 31.60 -8.49
CA GLN A 101 -8.99 30.68 -7.36
C GLN A 101 -7.86 29.64 -7.31
N ILE A 102 -7.39 29.12 -8.44
CA ILE A 102 -6.18 28.26 -8.48
C ILE A 102 -4.98 29.03 -7.91
N GLY A 103 -4.76 30.27 -8.39
CA GLY A 103 -3.68 31.12 -7.87
C GLY A 103 -3.81 31.43 -6.37
N ALA A 104 -5.04 31.53 -5.85
CA ALA A 104 -5.29 31.72 -4.42
C ALA A 104 -4.95 30.47 -3.59
N LEU A 105 -5.23 29.27 -4.12
CA LEU A 105 -4.81 28.00 -3.53
C LEU A 105 -3.28 27.86 -3.53
N ASN A 106 -2.63 28.22 -4.64
CA ASN A 106 -1.17 28.17 -4.73
C ASN A 106 -0.49 29.10 -3.72
N GLN A 107 -1.03 30.30 -3.50
CA GLN A 107 -0.54 31.22 -2.47
C GLN A 107 -0.66 30.67 -1.04
N GLN A 108 -1.51 29.66 -0.82
CA GLN A 108 -1.66 28.95 0.44
C GLN A 108 -0.71 27.74 0.55
N GLY A 109 0.14 27.49 -0.46
CA GLY A 109 0.96 26.29 -0.54
C GLY A 109 0.17 25.03 -0.90
N ARG A 110 -0.98 25.19 -1.56
CA ARG A 110 -1.83 24.07 -2.01
C ARG A 110 -1.67 23.88 -3.51
N ALA A 111 -1.45 22.63 -3.93
CA ALA A 111 -1.33 22.27 -5.33
C ALA A 111 -2.70 22.02 -5.96
N VAL A 112 -2.87 22.40 -7.23
CA VAL A 112 -4.05 22.08 -8.04
C VAL A 112 -3.59 21.32 -9.28
N LEU A 113 -4.00 20.05 -9.37
CA LEU A 113 -3.66 19.18 -10.50
C LEU A 113 -4.84 19.11 -11.47
N ILE A 114 -4.57 18.83 -12.74
CA ILE A 114 -5.60 18.40 -13.68
C ILE A 114 -5.62 16.87 -13.75
N ALA A 115 -6.78 16.25 -13.51
CA ALA A 115 -6.92 14.79 -13.58
C ALA A 115 -7.31 14.36 -15.01
N LEU A 116 -6.52 13.49 -15.63
CA LEU A 116 -6.76 12.91 -16.95
C LEU A 116 -7.58 11.63 -16.83
N GLY A 117 -8.78 11.62 -17.41
CA GLY A 117 -9.61 10.43 -17.45
C GLY A 117 -10.96 10.62 -16.76
N GLY A 118 -11.23 9.75 -15.80
CA GLY A 118 -12.55 9.51 -15.21
C GLY A 118 -13.44 8.60 -16.07
N ALA A 119 -14.59 8.20 -15.51
CA ALA A 119 -15.58 7.40 -16.23
C ALA A 119 -15.99 8.05 -17.57
N ASP A 120 -16.06 7.24 -18.63
CA ASP A 120 -16.43 7.64 -19.99
C ASP A 120 -15.53 8.72 -20.66
N ALA A 121 -14.24 8.78 -20.31
CA ALA A 121 -13.32 9.80 -20.84
C ALA A 121 -12.91 9.62 -22.32
N HIS A 122 -13.10 8.43 -22.89
CA HIS A 122 -12.78 8.07 -24.28
C HIS A 122 -11.36 8.47 -24.73
N VAL A 123 -10.37 8.34 -23.84
CA VAL A 123 -8.96 8.61 -24.16
C VAL A 123 -8.40 7.43 -24.96
N GLU A 124 -8.10 7.64 -26.23
CA GLU A 124 -7.56 6.62 -27.15
C GLU A 124 -6.42 7.20 -28.00
N LEU A 125 -5.29 7.51 -27.37
CA LEU A 125 -4.12 8.10 -28.02
C LEU A 125 -3.39 7.07 -28.90
N LYS A 126 -2.72 7.55 -29.95
CA LYS A 126 -1.94 6.72 -30.87
C LYS A 126 -0.48 7.13 -30.88
N THR A 127 0.41 6.19 -31.14
CA THR A 127 1.84 6.45 -31.35
C THR A 127 2.01 7.61 -32.34
N GLY A 128 2.78 8.62 -31.96
CA GLY A 128 2.91 9.89 -32.69
C GLY A 128 2.08 11.04 -32.12
N ASP A 129 1.13 10.78 -31.21
CA ASP A 129 0.33 11.81 -30.53
C ASP A 129 1.08 12.41 -29.31
N GLU A 130 2.27 11.91 -28.93
CA GLU A 130 2.99 12.28 -27.70
C GLU A 130 3.24 13.79 -27.60
N GLN A 131 3.77 14.37 -28.69
CA GLN A 131 4.13 15.80 -28.72
C GLN A 131 2.88 16.70 -28.67
N ALA A 132 1.82 16.32 -29.39
CA ALA A 132 0.57 17.08 -29.41
C ALA A 132 -0.13 17.02 -28.04
N PHE A 133 -0.09 15.86 -27.40
CA PHE A 133 -0.63 15.69 -26.06
C PHE A 133 0.18 16.47 -25.01
N ALA A 134 1.51 16.39 -25.05
CA ALA A 134 2.38 17.20 -24.18
C ALA A 134 2.15 18.71 -24.35
N GLN A 135 1.99 19.19 -25.59
CA GLN A 135 1.69 20.59 -25.86
C GLN A 135 0.33 21.03 -25.31
N GLU A 136 -0.68 20.16 -25.37
CA GLU A 136 -1.99 20.47 -24.80
C GLU A 136 -1.95 20.51 -23.27
N ILE A 137 -1.20 19.61 -22.64
CA ILE A 137 -0.96 19.67 -21.18
C ILE A 137 -0.28 20.98 -20.82
N ILE A 138 0.85 21.33 -21.47
CA ILE A 138 1.56 22.60 -21.23
C ILE A 138 0.63 23.80 -21.42
N ARG A 139 -0.17 23.82 -22.50
CA ARG A 139 -1.13 24.89 -22.77
C ARG A 139 -2.17 25.03 -21.65
N LEU A 140 -2.68 23.93 -21.11
CA LEU A 140 -3.64 23.94 -20.00
C LEU A 140 -2.98 24.39 -18.70
N THR A 141 -1.80 23.86 -18.40
CA THR A 141 -0.99 24.22 -17.24
C THR A 141 -0.67 25.72 -17.22
N ASP A 142 -0.12 26.27 -18.31
CA ASP A 142 0.19 27.70 -18.44
C ASP A 142 -1.05 28.60 -18.40
N LYS A 143 -2.18 28.11 -18.92
CA LYS A 143 -3.43 28.88 -18.98
C LYS A 143 -4.11 28.95 -17.61
N PHE A 144 -4.20 27.80 -16.93
CA PHE A 144 -4.99 27.66 -15.70
C PHE A 144 -4.18 27.80 -14.42
N GLY A 145 -2.85 27.65 -14.50
CA GLY A 145 -1.99 27.61 -13.32
C GLY A 145 -1.97 26.26 -12.63
N PHE A 146 -2.19 25.15 -13.35
CA PHE A 146 -2.07 23.82 -12.75
C PHE A 146 -0.63 23.53 -12.31
N ASP A 147 -0.47 22.78 -11.23
CA ASP A 147 0.84 22.39 -10.69
C ASP A 147 1.31 21.02 -11.21
N GLY A 148 0.42 20.29 -11.87
CA GLY A 148 0.70 18.94 -12.33
C GLY A 148 -0.50 18.24 -12.98
N LEU A 149 -0.35 16.95 -13.23
CA LEU A 149 -1.38 16.09 -13.79
C LEU A 149 -1.47 14.77 -13.01
N ASP A 150 -2.71 14.35 -12.76
CA ASP A 150 -3.06 13.04 -12.21
C ASP A 150 -3.56 12.12 -13.33
N ILE A 151 -3.04 10.89 -13.43
CA ILE A 151 -3.52 9.88 -14.38
C ILE A 151 -4.64 9.07 -13.71
N ASP A 152 -5.89 9.34 -14.09
CA ASP A 152 -7.08 8.66 -13.58
C ASP A 152 -7.81 7.92 -14.72
N LEU A 153 -7.06 7.04 -15.41
CA LEU A 153 -7.62 6.21 -16.45
C LEU A 153 -8.34 5.00 -15.85
N GLU A 154 -9.58 4.80 -16.25
CA GLU A 154 -10.40 3.69 -15.79
C GLU A 154 -10.77 2.71 -16.91
N GLN A 155 -11.07 1.47 -16.51
CA GLN A 155 -11.57 0.38 -17.35
C GLN A 155 -10.86 0.24 -18.72
N SER A 156 -11.56 0.54 -19.83
CA SER A 156 -11.05 0.34 -21.18
C SER A 156 -9.95 1.34 -21.55
N ALA A 157 -9.95 2.54 -20.97
CA ALA A 157 -8.98 3.59 -21.28
C ALA A 157 -7.56 3.22 -20.83
N VAL A 158 -7.43 2.39 -19.78
CA VAL A 158 -6.13 1.92 -19.27
C VAL A 158 -5.31 1.21 -20.35
N THR A 159 -5.96 0.46 -21.25
CA THR A 159 -5.28 -0.31 -22.31
C THR A 159 -5.73 0.09 -23.71
N ALA A 160 -6.43 1.22 -23.85
CA ALA A 160 -6.96 1.64 -25.14
C ALA A 160 -5.83 2.14 -26.07
N SER A 161 -5.85 1.66 -27.31
CA SER A 161 -4.92 2.08 -28.36
C SER A 161 -3.45 2.00 -27.86
N ASP A 162 -2.70 3.10 -27.90
CA ASP A 162 -1.30 3.15 -27.50
C ASP A 162 -1.09 3.92 -26.18
N ASN A 163 -2.15 4.13 -25.38
CA ASN A 163 -2.13 4.96 -24.16
C ASN A 163 -0.98 4.60 -23.21
N GLN A 164 -0.71 3.31 -23.00
CA GLN A 164 0.34 2.80 -22.11
C GLN A 164 1.77 3.24 -22.51
N THR A 165 1.95 3.75 -23.72
CA THR A 165 3.24 4.25 -24.21
C THR A 165 3.20 5.76 -24.46
N VAL A 166 2.11 6.27 -25.04
CA VAL A 166 1.99 7.68 -25.43
C VAL A 166 1.90 8.59 -24.21
N ILE A 167 1.11 8.22 -23.20
CA ILE A 167 0.88 9.05 -22.01
C ILE A 167 2.18 9.20 -21.20
N PRO A 168 2.90 8.11 -20.84
CA PRO A 168 4.20 8.24 -20.21
C PRO A 168 5.19 9.09 -21.01
N ALA A 169 5.29 8.86 -22.32
CA ALA A 169 6.21 9.62 -23.17
C ALA A 169 5.88 11.12 -23.19
N ALA A 170 4.60 11.48 -23.32
CA ALA A 170 4.16 12.87 -23.28
C ALA A 170 4.44 13.52 -21.92
N LEU A 171 4.16 12.83 -20.81
CA LEU A 171 4.38 13.37 -19.47
C LEU A 171 5.86 13.58 -19.14
N ARG A 172 6.76 12.74 -19.66
CA ARG A 172 8.22 13.01 -19.56
C ARG A 172 8.59 14.33 -20.25
N LEU A 173 8.05 14.59 -21.45
CA LEU A 173 8.28 15.86 -22.16
C LEU A 173 7.77 17.06 -21.36
N VAL A 174 6.62 16.93 -20.70
CA VAL A 174 6.04 17.98 -19.85
C VAL A 174 6.91 18.21 -18.60
N LYS A 175 7.31 17.15 -17.90
CA LYS A 175 8.18 17.23 -16.71
C LYS A 175 9.51 17.92 -17.07
N GLU A 176 10.16 17.49 -18.14
CA GLU A 176 11.42 18.07 -18.62
C GLU A 176 11.27 19.54 -19.03
N HIS A 177 10.15 19.91 -19.66
CA HIS A 177 9.86 21.29 -20.04
C HIS A 177 9.83 22.24 -18.83
N TYR A 178 9.24 21.81 -17.71
CA TYR A 178 9.16 22.62 -16.49
C TYR A 178 10.43 22.52 -15.62
N GLN A 179 11.12 21.37 -15.61
CA GLN A 179 12.43 21.24 -14.97
C GLN A 179 13.46 22.22 -15.55
N GLN A 180 13.45 22.46 -16.87
CA GLN A 180 14.31 23.47 -17.51
C GLN A 180 14.05 24.90 -17.03
N GLN A 181 12.91 25.15 -16.38
CA GLN A 181 12.51 26.42 -15.79
C GLN A 181 12.72 26.45 -14.27
N GLY A 182 13.33 25.40 -13.68
CA GLY A 182 13.49 25.26 -12.24
C GLY A 182 12.19 24.91 -11.51
N LYS A 183 11.17 24.40 -12.21
CA LYS A 183 9.87 24.02 -11.64
C LYS A 183 9.72 22.51 -11.59
N ASN A 184 9.01 21.99 -10.59
CA ASN A 184 8.59 20.59 -10.55
C ASN A 184 7.09 20.50 -10.92
N PHE A 185 6.79 19.91 -12.08
CA PHE A 185 5.44 19.59 -12.51
C PHE A 185 5.02 18.26 -11.89
N LEU A 186 4.03 18.26 -11.00
CA LEU A 186 3.61 17.05 -10.30
C LEU A 186 3.03 16.02 -11.29
N ILE A 187 3.42 14.76 -11.15
CA ILE A 187 2.82 13.62 -11.86
C ILE A 187 2.34 12.63 -10.83
N THR A 188 1.02 12.41 -10.79
CA THR A 188 0.37 11.47 -9.88
C THR A 188 -0.49 10.49 -10.66
N MET A 189 -0.97 9.43 -10.01
CA MET A 189 -1.78 8.39 -10.65
C MET A 189 -2.81 7.83 -9.69
N ALA A 190 -4.01 7.52 -10.18
CA ALA A 190 -5.11 6.95 -9.42
C ALA A 190 -5.60 5.59 -9.96
N PRO A 191 -4.72 4.57 -10.04
CA PRO A 191 -5.12 3.26 -10.51
C PRO A 191 -6.11 2.57 -9.57
N GLU A 192 -7.11 1.89 -10.11
CA GLU A 192 -7.86 0.87 -9.37
C GLU A 192 -6.87 -0.20 -8.87
N PHE A 193 -6.86 -0.49 -7.56
CA PHE A 193 -5.80 -1.34 -6.98
C PHE A 193 -5.62 -2.74 -7.60
N PRO A 194 -6.64 -3.41 -8.18
CA PRO A 194 -6.44 -4.70 -8.84
C PRO A 194 -5.52 -4.63 -10.07
N TYR A 195 -5.35 -3.45 -10.67
CA TYR A 195 -4.42 -3.24 -11.79
C TYR A 195 -2.96 -3.11 -11.36
N LEU A 196 -2.68 -3.09 -10.05
CA LEU A 196 -1.34 -2.99 -9.46
C LEU A 196 -0.71 -4.33 -9.13
N THR A 197 -1.29 -5.43 -9.59
CA THR A 197 -0.64 -6.73 -9.57
C THR A 197 0.65 -6.70 -10.41
N GLU A 198 1.58 -7.60 -10.14
CA GLU A 198 2.80 -7.74 -10.94
C GLU A 198 2.43 -8.05 -12.40
N GLY A 199 2.93 -7.22 -13.34
CA GLY A 199 2.54 -7.30 -14.75
C GLY A 199 1.11 -6.82 -15.05
N GLY A 200 0.43 -6.21 -14.08
CA GLY A 200 -0.92 -5.67 -14.20
C GLY A 200 -1.03 -4.53 -15.23
N LYS A 201 -2.27 -4.21 -15.61
CA LYS A 201 -2.57 -3.27 -16.71
C LYS A 201 -2.00 -1.86 -16.51
N TYR A 202 -1.75 -1.47 -15.26
CA TYR A 202 -1.27 -0.13 -14.94
C TYR A 202 0.27 -0.05 -14.81
N VAL A 203 0.94 -1.20 -14.67
CA VAL A 203 2.42 -1.28 -14.52
C VAL A 203 3.19 -0.58 -15.66
N PRO A 204 2.75 -0.59 -16.94
CA PRO A 204 3.41 0.18 -17.99
C PRO A 204 3.46 1.69 -17.75
N TYR A 205 2.46 2.28 -17.08
CA TYR A 205 2.48 3.70 -16.72
C TYR A 205 3.51 3.97 -15.62
N ILE A 206 3.53 3.13 -14.59
CA ILE A 206 4.45 3.26 -13.44
C ILE A 206 5.90 3.14 -13.92
N THR A 207 6.22 2.04 -14.61
CA THR A 207 7.56 1.80 -15.17
C THR A 207 7.94 2.83 -16.23
N GLY A 208 6.97 3.26 -17.05
CA GLY A 208 7.12 4.35 -18.01
C GLY A 208 7.34 5.72 -17.38
N LEU A 209 7.11 5.89 -16.08
CA LEU A 209 7.30 7.16 -15.37
C LEU A 209 8.18 7.01 -14.13
N GLU A 210 8.93 5.91 -14.01
CA GLU A 210 9.87 5.70 -12.91
C GLU A 210 10.90 6.85 -12.87
N GLY A 211 11.06 7.46 -11.69
CA GLY A 211 11.85 8.68 -11.51
C GLY A 211 11.15 10.00 -11.92
N TYR A 212 9.97 9.97 -12.53
CA TYR A 212 9.20 11.15 -12.93
C TYR A 212 7.96 11.40 -12.06
N TYR A 213 7.29 10.33 -11.59
CA TYR A 213 6.11 10.47 -10.73
C TYR A 213 6.48 10.85 -9.29
N ASP A 214 5.62 11.66 -8.68
CA ASP A 214 5.79 12.18 -7.33
C ASP A 214 5.13 11.25 -6.31
N TRP A 215 3.91 10.76 -6.60
CA TRP A 215 3.27 9.68 -5.84
C TRP A 215 2.18 8.97 -6.66
N ILE A 216 1.67 7.88 -6.14
CA ILE A 216 0.52 7.14 -6.66
C ILE A 216 -0.51 7.08 -5.53
N ASN A 217 -1.76 7.42 -5.85
CA ASN A 217 -2.91 7.36 -4.95
C ASN A 217 -3.94 6.32 -5.44
N PRO A 218 -3.69 5.01 -5.27
CA PRO A 218 -4.58 3.98 -5.79
C PRO A 218 -5.98 4.09 -5.21
N GLN A 219 -6.98 3.72 -6.01
CA GLN A 219 -8.37 3.65 -5.58
C GLN A 219 -8.59 2.33 -4.83
N PHE A 220 -8.69 2.38 -3.50
CA PHE A 220 -9.03 1.22 -2.65
C PHE A 220 -10.54 1.11 -2.40
N TYR A 221 -11.32 1.40 -3.45
CA TYR A 221 -12.78 1.45 -3.42
C TYR A 221 -13.37 1.00 -4.76
N ASN A 222 -14.67 0.75 -4.78
CA ASN A 222 -15.44 0.24 -5.94
C ASN A 222 -15.03 -1.15 -6.46
N GLN A 223 -14.15 -1.88 -5.79
CA GLN A 223 -13.69 -3.22 -6.22
C GLN A 223 -14.40 -4.36 -5.49
N GLY A 224 -15.27 -4.04 -4.52
CA GLY A 224 -16.11 -5.01 -3.85
C GLY A 224 -15.31 -6.08 -3.12
N GLY A 225 -15.46 -7.34 -3.57
CA GLY A 225 -14.85 -8.51 -2.92
C GLY A 225 -13.37 -8.72 -3.25
N ASP A 226 -12.82 -7.96 -4.19
CA ASP A 226 -11.39 -7.99 -4.50
C ASP A 226 -10.56 -7.60 -3.27
N GLY A 227 -9.34 -8.10 -3.19
CA GLY A 227 -8.55 -7.98 -1.97
C GLY A 227 -7.21 -8.68 -2.08
N ILE A 228 -6.72 -9.13 -0.93
CA ILE A 228 -5.41 -9.75 -0.80
C ILE A 228 -5.48 -11.03 0.02
N TRP A 229 -4.77 -12.05 -0.42
CA TRP A 229 -4.53 -13.25 0.38
C TRP A 229 -3.30 -13.03 1.25
N VAL A 230 -3.45 -13.24 2.55
CA VAL A 230 -2.36 -13.16 3.52
C VAL A 230 -2.25 -14.52 4.21
N GLU A 231 -1.10 -15.15 4.12
CA GLU A 231 -0.86 -16.43 4.78
C GLU A 231 -1.09 -16.31 6.30
N GLY A 232 -1.72 -17.33 6.89
CA GLY A 232 -2.09 -17.34 8.30
C GLY A 232 -3.33 -16.51 8.68
N VAL A 233 -3.76 -15.57 7.82
CA VAL A 233 -4.96 -14.75 8.03
C VAL A 233 -6.11 -15.16 7.10
N GLY A 234 -5.80 -15.42 5.83
CA GLY A 234 -6.75 -15.76 4.77
C GLY A 234 -7.03 -14.60 3.82
N TRP A 235 -8.22 -14.62 3.20
CA TRP A 235 -8.65 -13.59 2.25
C TRP A 235 -9.15 -12.34 2.96
N ILE A 236 -8.56 -11.20 2.63
CA ILE A 236 -8.92 -9.89 3.18
C ILE A 236 -9.47 -9.04 2.03
N ALA A 237 -10.81 -8.95 1.96
CA ALA A 237 -11.50 -8.21 0.91
C ALA A 237 -11.58 -6.71 1.22
N GLN A 238 -11.54 -5.88 0.18
CA GLN A 238 -11.70 -4.43 0.27
C GLN A 238 -13.02 -4.02 0.92
N ASN A 239 -14.10 -4.78 0.72
CA ASN A 239 -15.43 -4.51 1.30
C ASN A 239 -15.66 -5.16 2.67
N ASN A 240 -14.65 -5.75 3.30
CA ASN A 240 -14.77 -6.32 4.63
C ASN A 240 -14.48 -5.27 5.72
N ASP A 241 -15.53 -4.64 6.24
CA ASP A 241 -15.40 -3.61 7.28
C ASP A 241 -14.84 -4.17 8.60
N ALA A 242 -14.99 -5.46 8.88
CA ALA A 242 -14.46 -6.08 10.12
C ALA A 242 -12.95 -6.34 10.06
N LEU A 243 -12.34 -6.29 8.87
CA LEU A 243 -10.91 -6.44 8.65
C LEU A 243 -10.34 -5.21 7.92
N LYS A 244 -10.92 -4.03 8.16
CA LYS A 244 -10.58 -2.82 7.42
C LYS A 244 -9.15 -2.38 7.71
N GLN A 245 -8.75 -2.41 8.98
CA GLN A 245 -7.38 -2.13 9.39
C GLN A 245 -6.39 -3.08 8.72
N GLU A 246 -6.65 -4.39 8.75
CA GLU A 246 -5.79 -5.40 8.12
C GLU A 246 -5.75 -5.23 6.60
N PHE A 247 -6.88 -4.89 5.97
CA PHE A 247 -6.90 -4.58 4.54
C PHE A 247 -5.97 -3.41 4.22
N ILE A 248 -6.10 -2.28 4.92
CA ILE A 248 -5.27 -1.08 4.72
C ILE A 248 -3.79 -1.41 4.95
N TYR A 249 -3.46 -2.10 6.04
CA TYR A 249 -2.09 -2.48 6.38
C TYR A 249 -1.48 -3.41 5.33
N TYR A 250 -2.10 -4.57 5.06
CA TYR A 250 -1.49 -5.60 4.21
C TYR A 250 -1.43 -5.20 2.75
N ILE A 251 -2.42 -4.49 2.21
CA ILE A 251 -2.35 -4.02 0.81
C ILE A 251 -1.25 -2.97 0.65
N SER A 252 -1.10 -2.06 1.62
CA SER A 252 -0.07 -1.03 1.60
C SER A 252 1.33 -1.60 1.82
N ASP A 253 1.49 -2.56 2.74
CA ASP A 253 2.72 -3.31 2.94
C ASP A 253 3.13 -4.07 1.67
N SER A 254 2.16 -4.68 0.98
CA SER A 254 2.41 -5.42 -0.26
C SER A 254 2.87 -4.52 -1.39
N LEU A 255 2.20 -3.39 -1.60
CA LEU A 255 2.59 -2.39 -2.59
C LEU A 255 3.94 -1.75 -2.24
N SER A 256 4.17 -1.42 -0.97
CA SER A 256 5.42 -0.79 -0.51
C SER A 256 6.65 -1.68 -0.74
N ASN A 257 6.47 -2.99 -0.64
CA ASN A 257 7.56 -3.96 -0.74
C ASN A 257 7.62 -4.71 -2.07
N GLY A 258 6.55 -4.69 -2.87
CA GLY A 258 6.45 -5.52 -4.08
C GLY A 258 6.24 -7.00 -3.75
N THR A 259 5.41 -7.29 -2.75
CA THR A 259 5.16 -8.66 -2.26
C THR A 259 3.71 -9.07 -2.52
N ARG A 260 3.38 -10.34 -2.24
CA ARG A 260 2.01 -10.90 -2.35
C ARG A 260 1.37 -10.69 -3.73
N GLY A 261 2.19 -10.68 -4.79
CA GLY A 261 1.75 -10.53 -6.18
C GLY A 261 1.49 -9.09 -6.64
N PHE A 262 1.89 -8.07 -5.86
CA PHE A 262 1.74 -6.67 -6.21
C PHE A 262 3.03 -6.04 -6.73
N HIS A 263 2.89 -5.08 -7.64
CA HIS A 263 3.99 -4.25 -8.12
C HIS A 263 4.46 -3.30 -7.03
N LYS A 264 5.77 -3.06 -6.95
CA LYS A 264 6.35 -2.19 -5.93
C LYS A 264 6.06 -0.71 -6.22
N ILE A 265 5.56 0.00 -5.23
CA ILE A 265 5.43 1.47 -5.19
C ILE A 265 6.09 1.91 -3.87
N PRO A 266 7.15 2.74 -3.87
CA PRO A 266 7.77 3.21 -2.63
C PRO A 266 6.74 3.84 -1.67
N HIS A 267 6.82 3.51 -0.38
CA HIS A 267 5.83 3.95 0.62
C HIS A 267 5.76 5.49 0.75
N ASP A 268 6.88 6.19 0.58
CA ASP A 268 6.99 7.66 0.55
C ASP A 268 6.36 8.29 -0.71
N LYS A 269 5.94 7.44 -1.65
CA LYS A 269 5.19 7.74 -2.87
C LYS A 269 3.85 7.00 -2.93
N LEU A 270 3.40 6.36 -1.85
CA LEU A 270 2.11 5.68 -1.78
C LEU A 270 1.13 6.50 -0.93
N VAL A 271 0.03 6.90 -1.54
CA VAL A 271 -1.08 7.64 -0.93
C VAL A 271 -2.33 6.75 -0.93
N PHE A 272 -3.04 6.65 0.18
CA PHE A 272 -4.15 5.70 0.30
C PHE A 272 -5.48 6.33 -0.15
N GLY A 273 -6.01 5.92 -1.30
CA GLY A 273 -7.27 6.44 -1.85
C GLY A 273 -8.51 5.77 -1.26
N ILE A 274 -9.37 6.56 -0.61
CA ILE A 274 -10.60 6.11 0.07
C ILE A 274 -11.78 7.02 -0.25
N PRO A 275 -13.02 6.54 -0.26
CA PRO A 275 -14.20 7.39 -0.51
C PRO A 275 -14.46 8.36 0.65
N SER A 276 -14.92 9.58 0.36
CA SER A 276 -15.29 10.55 1.42
C SER A 276 -16.41 10.04 2.31
N ASN A 277 -17.34 9.28 1.74
CA ASN A 277 -18.50 8.70 2.41
C ASN A 277 -19.12 7.60 1.54
N ILE A 278 -20.21 7.01 2.06
CA ILE A 278 -20.94 5.90 1.42
C ILE A 278 -21.68 6.29 0.14
N ASP A 279 -21.91 7.58 -0.14
CA ASP A 279 -22.49 8.03 -1.40
C ASP A 279 -21.44 8.19 -2.50
N ALA A 280 -20.17 8.40 -2.12
CA ALA A 280 -19.08 8.65 -3.06
C ALA A 280 -18.62 7.40 -3.82
N ALA A 281 -18.74 6.22 -3.21
CA ALA A 281 -18.37 4.94 -3.80
C ALA A 281 -19.31 3.82 -3.34
N ALA A 282 -19.45 2.77 -4.16
CA ALA A 282 -20.28 1.62 -3.85
C ALA A 282 -19.77 0.83 -2.63
N THR A 283 -18.45 0.69 -2.51
CA THR A 283 -17.73 0.01 -1.43
C THR A 283 -16.39 0.70 -1.19
N GLY A 284 -15.79 0.53 0.00
CA GLY A 284 -14.44 1.01 0.31
C GLY A 284 -14.38 2.12 1.34
N PHE A 285 -15.52 2.72 1.69
CA PHE A 285 -15.61 3.67 2.79
C PHE A 285 -15.10 3.05 4.10
N VAL A 286 -14.27 3.80 4.82
CA VAL A 286 -13.75 3.42 6.13
C VAL A 286 -14.78 3.84 7.20
N GLN A 287 -15.44 2.86 7.82
CA GLN A 287 -16.51 3.14 8.79
C GLN A 287 -15.97 3.73 10.10
N ASP A 288 -14.86 3.19 10.59
CA ASP A 288 -14.15 3.68 11.77
C ASP A 288 -12.77 4.24 11.35
N PRO A 289 -12.55 5.55 11.43
CA PRO A 289 -11.25 6.15 11.11
C PRO A 289 -10.07 5.55 11.88
N GLN A 290 -10.31 4.93 13.04
CA GLN A 290 -9.26 4.28 13.82
C GLN A 290 -8.59 3.13 13.06
N ASP A 291 -9.32 2.43 12.19
CA ASP A 291 -8.76 1.37 11.34
C ASP A 291 -7.64 1.91 10.44
N LEU A 292 -7.81 3.13 9.91
CA LEU A 292 -6.80 3.80 9.10
C LEU A 292 -5.64 4.28 9.97
N TYR A 293 -5.92 4.91 11.11
CA TYR A 293 -4.87 5.41 12.00
C TYR A 293 -3.95 4.29 12.46
N ASP A 294 -4.52 3.18 12.93
CA ASP A 294 -3.75 2.04 13.43
C ASP A 294 -2.94 1.36 12.31
N ALA A 295 -3.50 1.24 11.10
CA ALA A 295 -2.76 0.69 9.96
C ALA A 295 -1.59 1.61 9.55
N PHE A 296 -1.81 2.93 9.50
CA PHE A 296 -0.75 3.90 9.18
C PHE A 296 0.33 3.93 10.26
N ASP A 297 -0.05 3.87 11.53
CA ASP A 297 0.91 3.83 12.64
C ASP A 297 1.70 2.51 12.65
N GLN A 298 1.09 1.39 12.28
CA GLN A 298 1.81 0.11 12.09
C GLN A 298 2.81 0.19 10.94
N LEU A 299 2.41 0.72 9.79
CA LEU A 299 3.31 0.94 8.64
C LEU A 299 4.47 1.87 9.02
N LYS A 300 4.18 2.94 9.77
CA LYS A 300 5.19 3.85 10.31
C LYS A 300 6.13 3.16 11.31
N ALA A 301 5.60 2.33 12.20
CA ALA A 301 6.38 1.61 13.20
C ALA A 301 7.38 0.62 12.56
N GLN A 302 7.08 0.11 11.36
CA GLN A 302 8.00 -0.71 10.56
C GLN A 302 8.87 0.10 9.58
N GLY A 303 8.92 1.44 9.71
CA GLY A 303 9.75 2.31 8.88
C GLY A 303 9.21 2.53 7.46
N GLN A 304 7.90 2.42 7.25
CA GLN A 304 7.26 2.56 5.94
C GLN A 304 6.04 3.48 6.00
N ALA A 305 6.19 4.64 6.63
CA ALA A 305 5.11 5.63 6.69
C ALA A 305 4.63 6.00 5.28
N LEU A 306 3.31 5.94 5.06
CA LEU A 306 2.71 6.30 3.79
C LEU A 306 2.75 7.81 3.56
N ARG A 307 2.69 8.23 2.30
CA ARG A 307 2.74 9.65 1.90
C ARG A 307 1.47 10.42 2.25
N GLY A 308 0.33 9.75 2.42
CA GLY A 308 -0.91 10.43 2.80
C GLY A 308 -2.17 9.67 2.42
N VAL A 309 -3.27 10.42 2.29
CA VAL A 309 -4.57 9.90 1.83
C VAL A 309 -5.07 10.67 0.62
N MET A 310 -5.91 10.01 -0.16
CA MET A 310 -6.65 10.61 -1.27
C MET A 310 -8.14 10.33 -1.07
N THR A 311 -9.00 11.24 -1.51
CA THR A 311 -10.43 10.98 -1.58
C THR A 311 -11.11 11.32 -2.88
N TRP A 312 -11.99 10.41 -3.29
CA TRP A 312 -13.15 10.74 -4.08
C TRP A 312 -14.32 11.04 -3.13
N SER A 313 -14.71 12.30 -2.95
CA SER A 313 -14.17 13.55 -3.48
C SER A 313 -14.47 14.72 -2.51
N VAL A 314 -13.90 15.90 -2.75
CA VAL A 314 -14.23 17.11 -1.97
C VAL A 314 -15.72 17.42 -2.06
N ASN A 315 -16.29 17.33 -3.27
CA ASN A 315 -17.71 17.57 -3.49
C ASN A 315 -18.59 16.57 -2.72
N TRP A 316 -18.16 15.32 -2.59
CA TRP A 316 -18.86 14.34 -1.76
C TRP A 316 -18.72 14.63 -0.27
N ASP A 317 -17.55 15.08 0.18
CA ASP A 317 -17.31 15.44 1.58
C ASP A 317 -18.16 16.65 2.01
N MET A 318 -18.39 17.58 1.08
CA MET A 318 -19.30 18.74 1.21
C MET A 318 -20.76 18.43 0.81
N GLY A 319 -21.05 17.18 0.42
CA GLY A 319 -22.35 16.78 -0.13
C GLY A 319 -23.42 16.51 0.92
N THR A 320 -24.55 15.96 0.46
CA THR A 320 -25.68 15.55 1.31
C THR A 320 -26.07 14.10 1.08
N ASP A 321 -26.60 13.45 2.12
CA ASP A 321 -27.23 12.14 2.01
C ASP A 321 -28.61 12.22 1.32
N LYS A 322 -29.26 11.06 1.10
CA LYS A 322 -30.59 10.98 0.49
C LYS A 322 -31.71 11.75 1.22
N ASN A 323 -31.50 12.12 2.49
CA ASN A 323 -32.45 12.88 3.29
C ASN A 323 -32.13 14.38 3.30
N GLY A 324 -31.09 14.81 2.57
CA GLY A 324 -30.61 16.19 2.54
C GLY A 324 -29.73 16.56 3.74
N GLN A 325 -29.28 15.59 4.54
CA GLN A 325 -28.37 15.83 5.65
C GLN A 325 -26.95 15.99 5.12
N ALA A 326 -26.28 17.09 5.46
CA ALA A 326 -24.90 17.34 5.05
C ALA A 326 -23.94 16.30 5.67
N TYR A 327 -22.98 15.84 4.87
CA TYR A 327 -21.86 15.00 5.33
C TYR A 327 -20.90 15.76 6.25
N GLY A 328 -20.87 17.10 6.12
CA GLY A 328 -20.22 17.98 7.08
C GLY A 328 -18.70 17.90 7.07
N GLU A 329 -18.10 17.59 5.92
CA GLU A 329 -16.65 17.50 5.71
C GLU A 329 -16.00 16.48 6.67
N LYS A 330 -16.68 15.36 6.89
CA LYS A 330 -16.24 14.36 7.86
C LYS A 330 -14.89 13.77 7.46
N PHE A 331 -14.65 13.54 6.17
CA PHE A 331 -13.40 12.96 5.68
C PHE A 331 -12.20 13.82 6.08
N VAL A 332 -12.20 15.10 5.70
CA VAL A 332 -11.05 15.97 5.98
C VAL A 332 -10.88 16.22 7.48
N LYS A 333 -11.98 16.22 8.24
CA LYS A 333 -11.94 16.36 9.71
C LYS A 333 -11.36 15.13 10.41
N ASP A 334 -11.61 13.94 9.88
CA ASP A 334 -11.00 12.71 10.38
C ASP A 334 -9.51 12.67 10.00
N TYR A 335 -9.19 12.76 8.70
CA TYR A 335 -7.85 12.39 8.22
C TYR A 335 -6.88 13.56 8.07
N GLY A 336 -7.38 14.79 7.86
CA GLY A 336 -6.55 15.98 7.62
C GLY A 336 -5.53 16.24 8.72
N PRO A 337 -5.96 16.41 9.99
CA PRO A 337 -5.05 16.63 11.11
C PRO A 337 -4.09 15.45 11.34
N PHE A 338 -4.54 14.22 11.11
CA PHE A 338 -3.73 13.02 11.28
C PHE A 338 -2.56 13.01 10.30
N ILE A 339 -2.82 13.20 9.01
CA ILE A 339 -1.79 13.18 7.96
C ILE A 339 -0.84 14.37 8.08
N HIS A 340 -1.37 15.58 8.28
CA HIS A 340 -0.53 16.78 8.46
C HIS A 340 0.22 16.79 9.78
N GLY A 341 -0.26 16.06 10.79
CA GLY A 341 0.44 15.87 12.06
C GLY A 341 1.63 14.91 11.97
N GLN A 342 1.79 14.18 10.85
CA GLN A 342 2.90 13.26 10.64
C GLN A 342 4.13 13.93 9.98
N THR A 343 4.01 15.18 9.53
CA THR A 343 5.14 15.89 8.91
C THR A 343 6.12 16.39 9.96
N PRO A 344 7.43 16.28 9.70
CA PRO A 344 8.40 17.07 10.45
C PRO A 344 8.06 18.56 10.31
N PRO A 345 8.27 19.39 11.34
CA PRO A 345 8.14 20.83 11.20
C PRO A 345 9.01 21.33 10.03
N PRO A 346 8.59 22.38 9.30
CA PRO A 346 9.40 22.94 8.23
C PRO A 346 10.79 23.31 8.77
N PRO A 347 11.85 23.08 7.98
CA PRO A 347 13.22 23.42 8.38
C PRO A 347 13.33 24.92 8.68
N SER A 348 14.29 25.29 9.53
CA SER A 348 14.44 26.69 9.92
C SER A 348 14.91 27.55 8.74
N GLU A 349 14.52 28.84 8.68
CA GLU A 349 14.88 29.71 7.55
C GLU A 349 16.40 29.74 7.34
N GLY A 350 16.84 29.39 6.12
CA GLY A 350 18.25 29.38 5.69
C GLY A 350 18.99 28.06 5.91
N GLU A 351 18.31 26.98 6.33
CA GLU A 351 18.91 25.64 6.38
C GLU A 351 18.59 24.83 5.09
N PRO A 352 19.56 24.04 4.58
CA PRO A 352 19.29 23.07 3.52
C PRO A 352 18.15 22.11 3.84
N VAL A 353 17.43 21.68 2.82
CA VAL A 353 16.33 20.72 2.95
C VAL A 353 16.66 19.45 2.17
N PHE A 354 16.53 18.31 2.82
CA PHE A 354 16.62 17.01 2.17
C PHE A 354 15.29 16.64 1.49
N SER A 355 15.39 15.91 0.37
CA SER A 355 14.27 15.19 -0.22
C SER A 355 14.69 13.75 -0.52
N GLY A 356 13.71 12.83 -0.53
CA GLY A 356 13.94 11.40 -0.79
C GLY A 356 14.59 10.62 0.37
N ILE A 357 14.70 11.20 1.57
CA ILE A 357 15.14 10.48 2.77
C ILE A 357 13.91 9.98 3.53
N SER A 358 13.62 8.71 3.34
CA SER A 358 12.64 7.95 4.11
C SER A 358 13.28 6.67 4.64
N ASP A 359 12.79 6.18 5.78
CA ASP A 359 13.10 4.83 6.26
C ASP A 359 12.78 3.82 5.17
N VAL A 360 13.55 2.73 5.05
CA VAL A 360 13.32 1.74 3.99
C VAL A 360 13.54 0.33 4.48
N ARG A 361 12.91 -0.62 3.77
CA ARG A 361 13.15 -2.04 3.93
C ARG A 361 13.88 -2.59 2.70
N VAL A 362 14.82 -3.49 2.95
CA VAL A 362 15.69 -4.10 1.95
C VAL A 362 15.65 -5.61 2.14
N HIS A 363 15.44 -6.37 1.08
CA HIS A 363 15.50 -7.84 1.16
C HIS A 363 16.93 -8.30 1.46
N HIS A 364 17.04 -9.37 2.24
CA HIS A 364 18.31 -10.04 2.50
C HIS A 364 19.04 -10.36 1.18
N GLY A 365 20.33 -10.03 1.10
CA GLY A 365 21.18 -10.25 -0.07
C GLY A 365 20.97 -9.29 -1.25
N SER A 366 19.98 -8.39 -1.19
CA SER A 366 19.70 -7.44 -2.28
C SER A 366 20.66 -6.23 -2.26
N SER A 367 20.83 -5.55 -3.41
CA SER A 367 21.66 -4.35 -3.50
C SER A 367 20.96 -3.13 -2.87
N PHE A 368 21.70 -2.35 -2.09
CA PHE A 368 21.21 -1.10 -1.50
C PHE A 368 22.22 0.04 -1.74
N ASP A 369 21.75 1.12 -2.39
CA ASP A 369 22.51 2.36 -2.57
C ASP A 369 21.96 3.45 -1.64
N PRO A 370 22.75 3.93 -0.65
CA PRO A 370 22.28 4.96 0.26
C PRO A 370 22.05 6.32 -0.42
N TYR A 371 22.61 6.59 -1.59
CA TYR A 371 22.42 7.87 -2.29
C TYR A 371 21.26 7.86 -3.29
N ALA A 372 20.74 6.68 -3.63
CA ALA A 372 19.68 6.56 -4.63
C ALA A 372 18.42 7.33 -4.20
N GLY A 373 18.01 8.28 -5.04
CA GLY A 373 16.80 9.09 -4.85
C GLY A 373 16.91 10.21 -3.81
N VAL A 374 18.05 10.36 -3.14
CA VAL A 374 18.25 11.39 -2.11
C VAL A 374 18.79 12.66 -2.75
N THR A 375 18.10 13.78 -2.55
CA THR A 375 18.56 15.12 -2.97
C THR A 375 18.58 16.09 -1.80
N ALA A 376 19.27 17.21 -1.98
CA ALA A 376 19.26 18.31 -1.03
C ALA A 376 19.23 19.62 -1.79
N SER A 377 18.45 20.58 -1.31
CA SER A 377 18.41 21.92 -1.87
C SER A 377 18.32 22.96 -0.77
N ASP A 378 18.93 24.09 -1.01
CA ASP A 378 18.82 25.28 -0.17
C ASP A 378 18.24 26.44 -0.99
N LYS A 379 17.53 27.37 -0.33
CA LYS A 379 16.85 28.47 -1.00
C LYS A 379 17.83 29.51 -1.58
N GLU A 380 18.94 29.74 -0.90
CA GLU A 380 19.97 30.70 -1.28
C GLU A 380 21.05 30.05 -2.18
N ASP A 381 21.38 28.77 -1.94
CA ASP A 381 22.46 28.04 -2.64
C ASP A 381 22.00 27.10 -3.77
N GLY A 382 20.70 26.77 -3.86
CA GLY A 382 20.16 25.88 -4.89
C GLY A 382 20.44 24.40 -4.62
N ASP A 383 20.79 23.62 -5.65
CA ASP A 383 21.00 22.16 -5.52
C ASP A 383 22.33 21.82 -4.81
N LEU A 384 22.20 21.15 -3.66
CA LEU A 384 23.29 20.69 -2.79
C LEU A 384 23.44 19.16 -2.80
N THR A 385 22.79 18.44 -3.72
CA THR A 385 22.76 16.96 -3.74
C THR A 385 24.15 16.32 -3.73
N ASN A 386 25.12 16.90 -4.44
CA ASN A 386 26.49 16.39 -4.49
C ASN A 386 27.30 16.67 -3.21
N SER A 387 26.78 17.50 -2.31
CA SER A 387 27.39 17.85 -1.01
C SER A 387 26.89 16.97 0.13
N ILE A 388 25.96 16.05 -0.15
CA ILE A 388 25.41 15.12 0.84
C ILE A 388 26.48 14.13 1.29
N THR A 389 26.60 13.97 2.60
CA THR A 389 27.44 12.97 3.25
C THR A 389 26.58 11.99 4.03
N VAL A 390 26.98 10.72 4.07
CA VAL A 390 26.25 9.66 4.77
C VAL A 390 27.18 9.00 5.77
N GLU A 391 26.80 9.02 7.05
CA GLU A 391 27.43 8.24 8.11
C GLU A 391 26.62 6.97 8.37
N GLY A 392 27.32 5.86 8.68
CA GLY A 392 26.72 4.54 8.87
C GLY A 392 26.93 3.61 7.67
N SER A 393 26.53 2.36 7.82
CA SER A 393 26.61 1.34 6.77
C SER A 393 25.53 0.29 6.96
N VAL A 394 24.99 -0.24 5.87
CA VAL A 394 24.00 -1.32 5.87
C VAL A 394 24.67 -2.60 5.39
N ASP A 395 24.59 -3.67 6.19
CA ASP A 395 24.95 -5.02 5.73
C ASP A 395 23.68 -5.75 5.28
N VAL A 396 23.48 -5.79 3.96
CA VAL A 396 22.30 -6.44 3.35
C VAL A 396 22.29 -7.96 3.54
N ASN A 397 23.40 -8.58 3.97
CA ASN A 397 23.47 -10.02 4.23
C ASN A 397 23.17 -10.38 5.69
N THR A 398 22.78 -9.40 6.50
CA THR A 398 22.46 -9.61 7.91
C THR A 398 21.11 -8.96 8.19
N VAL A 399 20.09 -9.76 8.46
CA VAL A 399 18.76 -9.28 8.88
C VAL A 399 18.90 -8.43 10.15
N GLY A 400 18.28 -7.26 10.15
CA GLY A 400 18.38 -6.32 11.26
C GLY A 400 18.11 -4.88 10.84
N THR A 401 18.14 -4.01 11.84
CA THR A 401 17.90 -2.58 11.66
C THR A 401 19.22 -1.82 11.68
N TYR A 402 19.46 -1.06 10.61
CA TYR A 402 20.62 -0.18 10.44
C TYR A 402 20.15 1.26 10.44
N VAL A 403 21.00 2.19 10.87
CA VAL A 403 20.70 3.62 10.84
C VAL A 403 21.79 4.30 10.03
N LEU A 404 21.37 5.06 9.02
CA LEU A 404 22.21 5.98 8.27
C LEU A 404 21.88 7.40 8.69
N VAL A 405 22.89 8.26 8.76
CA VAL A 405 22.74 9.68 9.06
C VAL A 405 23.27 10.49 7.89
N TYR A 406 22.36 11.18 7.22
CA TYR A 406 22.67 12.09 6.13
C TYR A 406 22.98 13.46 6.72
N SER A 407 24.00 14.13 6.18
CA SER A 407 24.38 15.50 6.52
C SER A 407 24.68 16.28 5.25
N VAL A 408 24.17 17.50 5.17
CA VAL A 408 24.45 18.46 4.10
C VAL A 408 24.65 19.85 4.70
N LYS A 409 25.58 20.62 4.12
CA LYS A 409 25.86 22.01 4.50
C LYS A 409 25.70 22.94 3.32
N ASP A 410 25.19 24.13 3.59
CA ASP A 410 25.16 25.23 2.63
C ASP A 410 26.49 26.02 2.63
N SER A 411 26.54 27.12 1.88
CA SER A 411 27.72 27.99 1.80
C SER A 411 27.96 28.84 3.06
N ASP A 412 26.92 29.08 3.87
CA ASP A 412 26.96 29.80 5.14
C ASP A 412 27.30 28.88 6.34
N ASN A 413 27.47 27.58 6.09
CA ASN A 413 27.71 26.49 7.05
C ASN A 413 26.52 26.13 7.94
N ASN A 414 25.29 26.47 7.54
CA ASN A 414 24.11 25.86 8.14
C ASN A 414 24.09 24.37 7.76
N GLU A 415 23.79 23.50 8.73
CA GLU A 415 23.90 22.05 8.58
C GLU A 415 22.57 21.38 8.90
N THR A 416 22.05 20.63 7.94
CA THR A 416 20.87 19.79 8.13
C THR A 416 21.30 18.34 8.23
N LYS A 417 20.76 17.64 9.23
CA LYS A 417 20.94 16.20 9.39
C LYS A 417 19.60 15.49 9.41
N GLN A 418 19.55 14.36 8.71
CA GLN A 418 18.38 13.49 8.73
C GLN A 418 18.83 12.04 8.85
N SER A 419 18.12 11.27 9.68
CA SER A 419 18.38 9.84 9.81
C SER A 419 17.46 9.05 8.89
N ARG A 420 17.97 7.91 8.42
CA ARG A 420 17.24 6.88 7.68
C ARG A 420 17.44 5.56 8.38
N THR A 421 16.36 4.93 8.78
CA THR A 421 16.35 3.56 9.25
C THR A 421 16.27 2.63 8.05
N VAL A 422 17.18 1.67 7.95
CA VAL A 422 17.17 0.63 6.92
C VAL A 422 16.96 -0.72 7.60
N VAL A 423 15.82 -1.36 7.35
CA VAL A 423 15.51 -2.69 7.89
C VAL A 423 15.81 -3.74 6.83
N VAL A 424 16.87 -4.52 7.04
CA VAL A 424 17.14 -5.72 6.24
C VAL A 424 16.26 -6.84 6.78
N TYR A 425 15.43 -7.43 5.92
CA TYR A 425 14.50 -8.50 6.30
C TYR A 425 14.52 -9.64 5.29
N SER A 426 14.00 -10.80 5.68
CA SER A 426 13.87 -12.00 4.85
C SER A 426 12.54 -12.68 5.19
N LEU A 427 11.96 -13.43 4.28
CA LEU A 427 10.78 -14.26 4.54
C LEU A 427 11.22 -15.63 5.05
N VAL A 428 10.35 -16.33 5.78
CA VAL A 428 10.68 -17.68 6.28
C VAL A 428 10.36 -18.72 5.20
N PRO A 429 11.06 -19.86 5.15
CA PRO A 429 10.74 -20.94 4.21
C PRO A 429 9.33 -21.52 4.41
N GLU A 430 8.71 -21.94 3.32
CA GLU A 430 7.42 -22.63 3.29
C GLU A 430 7.59 -24.12 2.96
N PHE A 431 6.77 -24.97 3.57
CA PHE A 431 6.73 -26.41 3.28
C PHE A 431 5.52 -26.77 2.40
N GLU A 432 5.73 -27.61 1.40
CA GLU A 432 4.66 -28.30 0.66
C GLU A 432 4.75 -29.82 0.87
N GLY A 433 3.61 -30.51 0.86
CA GLY A 433 3.55 -31.98 0.88
C GLY A 433 3.80 -32.64 2.25
N VAL A 434 4.00 -31.85 3.32
CA VAL A 434 4.07 -32.35 4.69
C VAL A 434 2.64 -32.51 5.24
N THR A 435 1.97 -33.59 4.84
CA THR A 435 0.61 -33.91 5.27
C THR A 435 0.53 -35.29 5.92
N ASP A 436 -0.32 -35.42 6.92
CA ASP A 436 -0.63 -36.69 7.56
C ASP A 436 -1.00 -37.76 6.55
N THR A 437 -0.62 -39.01 6.82
CA THR A 437 -0.82 -40.11 5.89
C THR A 437 -1.05 -41.43 6.60
N THR A 438 -1.73 -42.34 5.90
CA THR A 438 -1.89 -43.73 6.33
C THR A 438 -1.23 -44.64 5.31
N ILE A 439 -0.37 -45.54 5.78
CA ILE A 439 0.30 -46.56 4.97
C ILE A 439 -0.11 -47.95 5.44
N GLN A 440 -0.05 -48.93 4.54
CA GLN A 440 -0.31 -50.32 4.93
C GLN A 440 0.89 -50.91 5.67
N LEU A 441 0.62 -51.84 6.58
CA LEU A 441 1.64 -52.57 7.32
C LEU A 441 2.61 -53.27 6.35
N GLY A 442 3.89 -52.93 6.48
CA GLY A 442 4.98 -53.45 5.66
C GLY A 442 5.23 -52.70 4.35
N ASP A 443 4.40 -51.70 3.99
CA ASP A 443 4.66 -50.87 2.82
C ASP A 443 5.91 -50.02 3.02
N ALA A 444 6.68 -49.84 1.94
CA ALA A 444 7.81 -48.93 1.96
C ALA A 444 7.33 -47.49 2.15
N PHE A 445 8.00 -46.76 3.05
CA PHE A 445 7.72 -45.35 3.32
C PHE A 445 8.98 -44.52 3.20
N ASP A 446 8.93 -43.50 2.34
CA ASP A 446 9.97 -42.48 2.21
C ASP A 446 9.46 -41.17 2.84
N PRO A 447 10.05 -40.71 3.96
CA PRO A 447 9.68 -39.46 4.61
C PRO A 447 9.73 -38.23 3.70
N MET A 448 10.63 -38.21 2.71
CA MET A 448 10.81 -37.07 1.81
C MET A 448 9.93 -37.14 0.55
N ALA A 449 9.20 -38.23 0.33
CA ALA A 449 8.38 -38.38 -0.86
C ALA A 449 7.28 -37.29 -0.93
N GLY A 450 7.39 -36.42 -1.94
CA GLY A 450 6.47 -35.32 -2.18
C GLY A 450 6.68 -34.09 -1.30
N VAL A 451 7.64 -34.11 -0.37
CA VAL A 451 7.97 -32.96 0.46
C VAL A 451 8.81 -31.98 -0.35
N LYS A 452 8.44 -30.70 -0.29
CA LYS A 452 9.25 -29.59 -0.78
C LYS A 452 9.39 -28.52 0.28
N ALA A 453 10.48 -27.79 0.23
CA ALA A 453 10.65 -26.55 0.97
C ALA A 453 11.09 -25.46 -0.01
N THR A 454 10.42 -24.32 -0.01
CA THR A 454 10.75 -23.19 -0.87
C THR A 454 10.79 -21.91 -0.07
N ASP A 455 11.66 -21.00 -0.48
CA ASP A 455 11.80 -19.68 0.11
C ASP A 455 11.81 -18.62 -1.00
N ALA A 456 11.26 -17.44 -0.71
CA ALA A 456 11.11 -16.38 -1.70
C ALA A 456 12.45 -15.79 -2.14
N GLU A 457 13.42 -15.71 -1.23
CA GLU A 457 14.75 -15.17 -1.47
C GLU A 457 15.76 -16.25 -1.92
N ASP A 458 15.65 -17.46 -1.37
CA ASP A 458 16.61 -18.55 -1.62
C ASP A 458 16.16 -19.59 -2.67
N GLY A 459 14.89 -19.61 -3.05
CA GLY A 459 14.35 -20.57 -4.01
C GLY A 459 14.10 -21.95 -3.39
N ASP A 460 14.52 -23.03 -4.07
CA ASP A 460 14.25 -24.40 -3.62
C ASP A 460 15.24 -24.84 -2.51
N LEU A 461 14.71 -25.07 -1.31
CA LEU A 461 15.43 -25.51 -0.12
C LEU A 461 15.18 -26.99 0.22
N THR A 462 14.54 -27.76 -0.67
CA THR A 462 14.09 -29.14 -0.39
C THR A 462 15.23 -30.05 0.09
N ASP A 463 16.42 -29.92 -0.50
CA ASP A 463 17.61 -30.70 -0.13
C ASP A 463 18.18 -30.33 1.26
N GLN A 464 17.72 -29.22 1.85
CA GLN A 464 18.16 -28.72 3.16
C GLN A 464 17.22 -29.11 4.29
N VAL A 465 16.09 -29.77 3.96
CA VAL A 465 15.11 -30.25 4.94
C VAL A 465 15.72 -31.34 5.80
N ARG A 466 15.58 -31.18 7.12
CA ARG A 466 15.94 -32.18 8.12
C ARG A 466 14.68 -32.81 8.69
N VAL A 467 14.65 -34.15 8.75
CA VAL A 467 13.55 -34.92 9.31
C VAL A 467 14.00 -35.55 10.62
N GLU A 468 13.29 -35.25 11.70
CA GLU A 468 13.42 -35.88 13.00
C GLU A 468 12.27 -36.86 13.24
N GLY A 469 12.56 -37.97 13.91
CA GLY A 469 11.63 -39.10 14.08
C GLY A 469 11.91 -40.24 13.09
N SER A 470 11.18 -41.35 13.26
CA SER A 470 11.30 -42.53 12.40
C SER A 470 10.00 -43.31 12.41
N VAL A 471 9.64 -43.89 11.27
CA VAL A 471 8.45 -44.75 11.12
C VAL A 471 8.92 -46.21 11.03
N ASP A 472 8.45 -47.07 11.93
CA ASP A 472 8.59 -48.52 11.75
C ASP A 472 7.38 -49.06 10.98
N VAL A 473 7.57 -49.26 9.68
CA VAL A 473 6.49 -49.73 8.79
C VAL A 473 5.99 -51.13 9.13
N ASN A 474 6.70 -51.90 9.97
CA ASN A 474 6.32 -53.26 10.34
C ASN A 474 5.57 -53.32 11.68
N VAL A 475 5.34 -52.18 12.33
CA VAL A 475 4.65 -52.10 13.61
C VAL A 475 3.47 -51.14 13.45
N LEU A 476 2.27 -51.63 13.72
CA LEU A 476 1.06 -50.82 13.74
C LEU A 476 1.25 -49.65 14.71
N GLY A 477 0.78 -48.47 14.35
CA GLY A 477 0.90 -47.32 15.24
C GLY A 477 0.81 -45.99 14.54
N VAL A 478 0.94 -44.94 15.34
CA VAL A 478 0.99 -43.55 14.89
C VAL A 478 2.37 -43.00 15.19
N TYR A 479 3.08 -42.57 14.13
CA TYR A 479 4.45 -42.08 14.20
C TYR A 479 4.50 -40.61 13.79
N ASP A 480 5.03 -39.77 14.67
CA ASP A 480 5.21 -38.35 14.39
C ASP A 480 6.60 -38.07 13.81
N LEU A 481 6.62 -37.33 12.71
CA LEU A 481 7.83 -36.80 12.09
C LEU A 481 7.83 -35.27 12.18
N VAL A 482 9.00 -34.70 12.44
CA VAL A 482 9.20 -33.25 12.48
C VAL A 482 10.17 -32.86 11.36
N TYR A 483 9.70 -32.02 10.45
CA TYR A 483 10.47 -31.46 9.34
C TYR A 483 10.96 -30.08 9.75
N ARG A 484 12.23 -29.78 9.50
CA ARG A 484 12.86 -28.49 9.82
C ARG A 484 13.72 -28.04 8.65
N VAL A 485 13.56 -26.81 8.21
CA VAL A 485 14.40 -26.17 7.19
C VAL A 485 14.83 -24.79 7.69
N THR A 486 16.03 -24.36 7.32
CA THR A 486 16.59 -23.05 7.67
C THR A 486 17.09 -22.38 6.39
N ASP A 487 16.74 -21.11 6.20
CA ASP A 487 17.13 -20.29 5.04
C ASP A 487 18.55 -19.70 5.19
N SER A 488 19.00 -18.93 4.19
CA SER A 488 20.29 -18.24 4.25
C SER A 488 20.32 -17.07 5.24
N ALA A 489 19.15 -16.52 5.59
CA ALA A 489 18.97 -15.48 6.60
C ALA A 489 18.90 -16.02 8.05
N ASN A 490 19.11 -17.33 8.24
CA ASN A 490 19.01 -18.07 9.51
C ASN A 490 17.61 -18.15 10.14
N GLN A 491 16.55 -17.93 9.37
CA GLN A 491 15.18 -18.18 9.81
C GLN A 491 14.82 -19.65 9.60
N THR A 492 13.98 -20.18 10.48
CA THR A 492 13.67 -21.61 10.52
C THR A 492 12.17 -21.84 10.55
N THR A 493 11.70 -22.72 9.67
CA THR A 493 10.34 -23.25 9.68
C THR A 493 10.33 -24.70 10.12
N THR A 494 9.27 -25.10 10.84
CA THR A 494 9.03 -26.49 11.24
C THR A 494 7.63 -26.94 10.84
N ALA A 495 7.51 -28.16 10.32
CA ALA A 495 6.23 -28.80 10.03
C ALA A 495 6.18 -30.20 10.67
N GLN A 496 4.98 -30.68 10.98
CA GLN A 496 4.76 -32.01 11.57
C GLN A 496 3.94 -32.89 10.63
N ARG A 497 4.24 -34.19 10.63
CA ARG A 497 3.49 -35.20 9.89
C ARG A 497 3.22 -36.40 10.79
N SER A 498 1.96 -36.77 10.90
CA SER A 498 1.55 -38.02 11.53
C SER A 498 1.42 -39.13 10.48
N VAL A 499 2.13 -40.24 10.69
CA VAL A 499 2.12 -41.41 9.80
C VAL A 499 1.47 -42.57 10.53
N ILE A 500 0.31 -43.00 10.03
CA ILE A 500 -0.45 -44.12 10.60
C ILE A 500 -0.10 -45.39 9.83
N VAL A 501 0.50 -46.37 10.52
CA VAL A 501 0.74 -47.71 9.98
C VAL A 501 -0.46 -48.58 10.34
N SER A 502 -1.21 -49.03 9.34
CA SER A 502 -2.45 -49.80 9.50
C SER A 502 -2.42 -51.08 8.69
N ASP A 503 -3.04 -52.16 9.19
CA ASP A 503 -3.30 -53.38 8.43
C ASP A 503 -4.67 -53.36 7.70
N GLY A 504 -5.33 -52.19 7.68
CA GLY A 504 -6.68 -52.01 7.13
C GLY A 504 -7.80 -52.54 8.03
N SER A 505 -7.47 -53.08 9.21
CA SER A 505 -8.45 -53.55 10.18
C SER A 505 -9.06 -52.37 10.96
N SER A 506 -10.34 -52.48 11.29
CA SER A 506 -11.00 -51.57 12.23
C SER A 506 -10.94 -52.17 13.63
N TYR A 507 -10.29 -51.48 14.55
CA TYR A 507 -10.21 -51.89 15.95
C TYR A 507 -11.33 -51.26 16.78
N PRO A 508 -11.99 -52.02 17.67
CA PRO A 508 -13.05 -51.48 18.50
C PRO A 508 -12.47 -50.53 19.57
N PRO A 509 -13.23 -49.51 20.01
CA PRO A 509 -12.83 -48.70 21.16
C PRO A 509 -12.75 -49.58 22.42
N TYR A 510 -11.90 -49.16 23.38
CA TYR A 510 -11.86 -49.80 24.69
C TYR A 510 -13.21 -49.70 25.41
N GLU A 511 -13.69 -50.84 25.89
CA GLU A 511 -14.88 -50.99 26.73
C GLU A 511 -14.50 -51.50 28.13
N SER A 512 -14.83 -50.74 29.16
CA SER A 512 -14.59 -51.13 30.55
C SER A 512 -15.39 -52.39 30.95
N GLY A 513 -14.72 -53.35 31.59
CA GLY A 513 -15.36 -54.59 32.06
C GLY A 513 -15.57 -55.67 31.00
N LYS A 514 -15.28 -55.37 29.72
CA LYS A 514 -15.17 -56.39 28.66
C LYS A 514 -13.93 -57.23 28.91
N THR A 515 -14.03 -58.54 28.64
CA THR A 515 -12.86 -59.43 28.74
C THR A 515 -12.01 -59.31 27.48
N TYR A 516 -10.72 -59.07 27.66
CA TYR A 516 -9.73 -59.03 26.58
C TYR A 516 -8.76 -60.21 26.71
N GLU A 517 -8.38 -60.77 25.56
CA GLU A 517 -7.33 -61.77 25.45
C GLU A 517 -5.98 -61.10 25.17
N ALA A 518 -4.89 -61.81 25.48
CA ALA A 518 -3.55 -61.34 25.16
C ALA A 518 -3.43 -61.15 23.65
N GLY A 519 -3.00 -59.96 23.23
CA GLY A 519 -2.89 -59.60 21.82
C GLY A 519 -4.10 -58.88 21.23
N ASP A 520 -5.23 -58.79 21.95
CA ASP A 520 -6.38 -57.99 21.52
C ASP A 520 -5.98 -56.53 21.36
N ILE A 521 -6.38 -55.91 20.24
CA ILE A 521 -6.09 -54.52 19.93
C ILE A 521 -7.37 -53.69 20.05
N VAL A 522 -7.28 -52.56 20.74
CA VAL A 522 -8.37 -51.59 20.91
C VAL A 522 -7.89 -50.17 20.61
N THR A 523 -8.84 -49.30 20.26
CA THR A 523 -8.59 -47.85 20.19
C THR A 523 -8.79 -47.25 21.57
N GLY A 524 -7.75 -46.59 22.09
CA GLY A 524 -7.79 -45.84 23.35
C GLY A 524 -8.54 -44.52 23.21
N SER A 525 -8.79 -43.84 24.35
CA SER A 525 -9.50 -42.56 24.37
C SER A 525 -8.74 -41.41 23.70
N ASP A 526 -7.43 -41.55 23.53
CA ASP A 526 -6.54 -40.61 22.85
C ASP A 526 -6.44 -40.89 21.33
N GLY A 527 -7.21 -41.85 20.81
CA GLY A 527 -7.24 -42.22 19.39
C GLY A 527 -6.12 -43.17 18.95
N ASN A 528 -5.19 -43.52 19.84
CA ASN A 528 -4.10 -44.45 19.52
C ASN A 528 -4.54 -45.92 19.69
N LEU A 529 -3.78 -46.84 19.08
CA LEU A 529 -4.02 -48.27 19.21
C LEU A 529 -3.23 -48.85 20.40
N TYR A 530 -3.84 -49.82 21.06
CA TYR A 530 -3.27 -50.46 22.24
C TYR A 530 -3.50 -51.96 22.19
N GLN A 531 -2.44 -52.73 22.41
CA GLN A 531 -2.48 -54.18 22.45
C GLN A 531 -2.45 -54.70 23.89
N CYS A 532 -3.39 -55.57 24.24
CA CYS A 532 -3.45 -56.16 25.58
C CYS A 532 -2.24 -57.09 25.82
N LYS A 533 -1.52 -56.85 26.93
CA LYS A 533 -0.30 -57.58 27.27
C LYS A 533 -0.54 -59.07 27.55
N PRO A 534 0.47 -59.93 27.31
CA PRO A 534 0.39 -61.34 27.69
C PRO A 534 0.34 -61.53 29.21
N TRP A 535 0.04 -62.77 29.62
CA TRP A 535 0.03 -63.17 31.03
C TRP A 535 1.37 -62.81 31.70
N PRO A 536 1.40 -62.26 32.93
CA PRO A 536 0.29 -62.16 33.91
C PRO A 536 -0.61 -60.91 33.79
N TYR A 537 -0.34 -60.01 32.85
CA TYR A 537 -0.97 -58.68 32.78
C TYR A 537 -2.35 -58.68 32.11
N THR A 538 -2.66 -59.70 31.30
CA THR A 538 -3.91 -59.80 30.52
C THR A 538 -5.18 -59.58 31.37
N GLY A 539 -5.18 -60.03 32.63
CA GLY A 539 -6.33 -59.85 33.54
C GLY A 539 -6.59 -58.38 33.93
N TRP A 540 -5.63 -57.49 33.70
CA TRP A 540 -5.75 -56.05 33.97
C TRP A 540 -6.36 -55.29 32.79
N CYS A 541 -6.31 -55.83 31.57
CA CYS A 541 -6.88 -55.19 30.39
C CYS A 541 -8.38 -54.93 30.55
N SER A 542 -9.11 -55.79 31.25
CA SER A 542 -10.56 -55.61 31.50
C SER A 542 -10.89 -54.58 32.58
N ASN A 543 -9.88 -54.10 33.33
CA ASN A 543 -10.06 -53.25 34.49
C ASN A 543 -9.95 -51.76 34.10
N PRO A 544 -10.98 -50.93 34.34
CA PRO A 544 -10.96 -49.51 34.00
C PRO A 544 -9.81 -48.71 34.64
N SER A 545 -9.19 -49.17 35.72
CA SER A 545 -7.99 -48.52 36.27
C SER A 545 -6.77 -48.55 35.34
N TYR A 546 -6.79 -49.40 34.31
CA TYR A 546 -5.76 -49.53 33.28
C TYR A 546 -6.29 -49.15 31.89
N ALA A 547 -7.36 -48.36 31.80
CA ALA A 547 -7.96 -47.97 30.53
C ALA A 547 -6.93 -47.23 29.63
N PRO A 548 -6.72 -47.68 28.37
CA PRO A 548 -5.70 -47.16 27.47
C PRO A 548 -6.00 -45.73 27.01
N GLY A 549 -4.98 -44.87 27.07
CA GLY A 549 -5.09 -43.45 26.71
C GLY A 549 -5.79 -42.56 27.76
N GLU A 550 -6.28 -43.13 28.87
CA GLU A 550 -7.06 -42.42 29.88
C GLU A 550 -6.35 -42.35 31.25
N THR A 551 -5.69 -43.43 31.66
CA THR A 551 -5.12 -43.56 33.01
C THR A 551 -3.59 -43.61 33.00
N VAL A 552 -2.90 -43.08 34.01
CA VAL A 552 -1.43 -43.18 34.08
C VAL A 552 -0.90 -44.61 34.20
N TYR A 553 -1.78 -45.57 34.55
CA TYR A 553 -1.43 -46.98 34.73
C TYR A 553 -1.67 -47.83 33.49
N TRP A 554 -2.22 -47.29 32.39
CA TRP A 554 -2.55 -48.10 31.20
C TRP A 554 -1.35 -48.93 30.72
N SER A 555 -0.14 -48.38 30.82
CA SER A 555 1.10 -49.01 30.36
C SER A 555 1.47 -50.29 31.10
N ASP A 556 0.82 -50.60 32.23
CA ASP A 556 1.00 -51.86 32.95
C ASP A 556 0.20 -53.01 32.31
N ALA A 557 -0.91 -52.70 31.61
CA ALA A 557 -1.80 -53.70 31.00
C ALA A 557 -1.76 -53.70 29.46
N TRP A 558 -1.37 -52.58 28.86
CA TRP A 558 -1.40 -52.38 27.42
C TRP A 558 -0.03 -51.95 26.90
N ASP A 559 0.34 -52.45 25.72
CA ASP A 559 1.39 -51.87 24.89
C ASP A 559 0.74 -50.87 23.93
N LYS A 560 1.18 -49.62 23.96
CA LYS A 560 0.76 -48.63 22.95
C LYS A 560 1.44 -48.98 21.64
N LEU A 561 0.63 -49.10 20.58
CA LEU A 561 1.06 -49.40 19.22
C LEU A 561 1.37 -48.09 18.49
#